data_AF-A0A9D7CFH7-F1
#
_entry.id   AF-A0A9D7CFH7-F1
#
_cell.length_a   1.000
_cell.length_b   1.000
_cell.length_c   1.000
_cell.angle_alpha   90.00
_cell.angle_beta   90.00
_cell.angle_gamma   90.00
#
_symmetry.space_group_name_H-M   'P 1'
#
loop_
_entity.id
_entity.type
_entity.pdbx_description
1 polymer ?
#
loop_
_entity_poly.entity_id
_entity_poly.type
_entity_poly.pdbx_seq_one_letter_code
_entity_poly.pdbx_strand_id
1 'polypeptide(L)'
;MRERYLAGEPVDFVADIAKESELEQVWIEALAFEESADAPDVFFYRLVLREYTEPPEPPAMGGDLGAGLEAELDDLAALGLEALDLPAVVAGLPAIDDVIAPIKPGADALKSALGGLGGILSPINSLFGGS
;
A
#
# COMPACT_ATOMS: atom_id res chain seq x y z
N MET A 1 20.50 10.51 12.92
CA MET A 1 19.04 10.79 12.86
C MET A 1 18.56 10.95 11.42
N ARG A 2 18.98 11.98 10.67
CA ARG A 2 18.51 12.18 9.29
C ARG A 2 18.80 10.99 8.35
N GLU A 3 19.99 10.41 8.42
CA GLU A 3 20.35 9.23 7.63
C GLU A 3 19.47 8.02 7.96
N ARG A 4 19.19 7.78 9.25
CA ARG A 4 18.31 6.68 9.71
C ARG A 4 16.84 6.89 9.32
N TYR A 5 16.36 8.14 9.38
CA TYR A 5 15.04 8.51 8.86
C TYR A 5 14.92 8.23 7.36
N LEU A 6 15.94 8.59 6.58
CA LEU A 6 15.96 8.33 5.13
C LEU A 6 16.08 6.85 4.78
N ALA A 7 16.71 6.05 5.64
CA ALA A 7 16.85 4.61 5.45
C ALA A 7 15.55 3.84 5.75
N GLY A 8 14.60 4.42 6.48
CA GLY A 8 13.39 3.71 6.91
C GLY A 8 13.72 2.47 7.74
N GLU A 9 14.74 2.57 8.60
CA GLU A 9 15.10 1.47 9.51
C GLU A 9 14.50 1.76 10.90
N PRO A 10 14.01 0.73 11.62
CA PRO A 10 13.60 0.89 13.01
C PRO A 10 14.78 1.33 13.87
N VAL A 11 14.51 2.17 14.88
CA VAL A 11 15.53 2.70 15.79
C VAL A 11 15.11 2.43 17.23
N ASP A 12 16.07 1.97 18.04
CA ASP A 12 15.87 1.79 19.49
C ASP A 12 15.53 3.14 20.13
N PHE A 13 14.46 3.16 20.93
CA PHE A 13 13.99 4.36 21.61
C PHE A 13 13.95 4.14 23.12
N VAL A 14 14.71 4.95 23.85
CA VAL A 14 14.72 4.94 25.31
C VAL A 14 14.28 6.32 25.79
N ALA A 15 13.06 6.42 26.30
CA ALA A 15 12.56 7.62 26.97
C ALA A 15 12.30 7.31 28.43
N ASP A 16 13.10 7.91 29.31
CA ASP A 16 12.89 7.87 30.75
C ASP A 16 11.79 8.89 31.12
N ILE A 17 10.54 8.49 30.91
CA ILE A 17 9.36 9.24 31.37
C ILE A 17 8.80 8.47 32.55
N ALA A 18 8.55 9.17 33.65
CA ALA A 18 8.06 8.68 34.95
C ALA A 18 6.70 7.93 34.95
N LYS A 19 6.26 7.38 33.81
CA LYS A 19 5.13 6.48 33.61
C LYS A 19 5.39 5.58 32.40
N GLU A 20 6.10 4.48 32.65
CA GLU A 20 5.77 3.14 32.14
C GLU A 20 5.21 3.07 30.71
N SER A 21 6.02 3.38 29.71
CA SER A 21 5.75 3.01 28.32
C SER A 21 7.02 2.37 27.78
N GLU A 22 7.17 1.06 28.04
CA GLU A 22 8.22 0.23 27.47
C GLU A 22 7.92 0.03 25.97
N LEU A 23 8.33 1.00 25.15
CA LEU A 23 8.30 0.89 23.70
C LEU A 23 9.66 0.38 23.24
N GLU A 24 9.74 -0.87 22.77
CA GLU A 24 11.01 -1.49 22.38
C GLU A 24 11.57 -0.89 21.08
N GLN A 25 10.73 -0.75 20.05
CA GLN A 25 11.12 -0.23 18.73
C GLN A 25 10.05 0.68 18.13
N VAL A 26 10.50 1.74 17.44
CA VAL A 26 9.61 2.73 16.82
C VAL A 26 10.08 3.13 15.42
N TRP A 27 9.11 3.53 14.60
CA TRP A 27 9.29 4.20 13.33
C TRP A 27 9.23 5.71 13.51
N ILE A 28 10.17 6.44 12.90
CA ILE A 28 10.11 7.89 12.82
C ILE A 28 9.26 8.25 11.60
N GLU A 29 8.01 8.67 11.81
CA GLU A 29 7.12 9.06 10.72
C GLU A 29 7.39 10.49 10.26
N ALA A 30 7.63 11.39 11.21
CA ALA A 30 7.94 12.78 10.91
C ALA A 30 9.02 13.32 11.85
N LEU A 31 9.93 14.11 11.29
CA LEU A 31 10.99 14.80 11.99
C LEU A 31 11.04 16.24 11.47
N ALA A 32 10.68 17.20 12.31
CA ALA A 32 10.80 18.63 12.03
C ALA A 32 11.81 19.27 12.98
N PHE A 33 12.64 20.16 12.44
CA PHE A 33 13.52 21.05 13.20
C PHE A 33 13.22 22.48 12.77
N GLU A 34 13.04 23.36 13.73
CA GLU A 34 12.78 24.78 13.54
C GLU A 34 13.77 25.56 14.39
N GLU A 35 14.46 26.53 13.81
CA GLU A 35 15.34 27.43 14.55
C GLU A 35 14.51 28.59 15.12
N SER A 36 14.78 28.95 16.37
CA SER A 36 14.12 30.07 17.04
C SER A 36 14.54 31.38 16.42
N ALA A 37 13.57 32.17 15.97
CA ALA A 37 13.83 33.54 15.53
C ALA A 37 14.11 34.49 16.71
N ASP A 38 13.73 34.11 17.94
CA ASP A 38 13.86 34.94 19.13
C ASP A 38 15.23 34.82 19.81
N ALA A 39 15.94 33.70 19.59
CA ALA A 39 17.25 33.45 20.19
C ALA A 39 18.13 32.60 19.27
N PRO A 40 19.36 33.06 18.95
CA PRO A 40 20.30 32.25 18.18
C PRO A 40 20.65 30.96 18.94
N ASP A 41 20.96 29.90 18.20
CA ASP A 41 21.32 28.57 18.70
C ASP A 41 20.22 27.83 19.50
N VAL A 42 18.97 28.28 19.41
CA VAL A 42 17.82 27.57 19.97
C VAL A 42 17.06 26.86 18.86
N PHE A 43 16.91 25.55 18.98
CA PHE A 43 16.19 24.72 18.02
C PHE A 43 15.01 24.02 18.69
N PHE A 44 13.84 24.18 18.08
CA PHE A 44 12.66 23.37 18.37
C PHE A 44 12.69 22.13 17.49
N TYR A 45 12.24 21.00 18.02
CA TYR A 45 12.06 19.80 17.24
C TYR A 45 10.71 19.16 17.54
N ARG A 46 10.15 18.51 16.52
CA ARG A 46 8.94 17.69 16.64
C ARG A 46 9.21 16.34 16.00
N LEU A 47 9.05 15.28 16.79
CA LEU A 47 9.12 13.90 16.33
C LEU A 47 7.74 13.26 16.45
N VAL A 48 7.30 12.59 15.39
CA VAL A 48 6.14 11.70 15.40
C VAL A 48 6.67 10.27 15.30
N LEU A 49 6.39 9.48 16.33
CA LEU A 49 6.84 8.09 16.45
C LEU A 49 5.64 7.16 16.36
N ARG A 50 5.77 6.08 15.60
CA ARG A 50 4.81 4.97 15.58
C ARG A 50 5.47 3.71 16.10
N GLU A 51 4.80 3.01 17.00
CA GLU A 51 5.25 1.73 17.53
C GLU A 51 5.47 0.72 16.39
N TYR A 52 6.60 0.02 16.45
CA TYR A 52 6.85 -1.12 15.58
C TYR A 52 6.42 -2.40 16.30
N THR A 53 5.56 -3.16 15.65
CA THR A 53 5.30 -4.56 16.01
C THR A 53 5.98 -5.44 14.98
N GLU A 54 6.74 -6.43 15.43
CA GLU A 54 7.35 -7.41 14.54
C GLU A 54 6.23 -8.13 13.77
N PRO A 55 6.28 -8.17 12.42
CA PRO A 55 5.33 -8.94 11.65
C PRO A 55 5.37 -10.39 12.14
N PRO A 56 4.22 -11.03 12.39
CA PRO A 56 4.22 -12.44 12.72
C PRO A 56 4.96 -13.20 11.62
N GLU A 57 5.74 -14.21 12.01
CA GLU A 57 6.46 -15.03 11.03
C GLU A 57 5.47 -15.50 9.96
N PRO A 58 5.80 -15.33 8.67
CA PRO A 58 4.93 -15.79 7.61
C PRO A 58 4.68 -17.29 7.84
N PRO A 59 3.44 -17.76 7.69
CA PRO A 59 3.14 -19.17 7.84
C PRO A 59 4.08 -19.95 6.93
N ALA A 60 4.73 -20.98 7.50
CA ALA A 60 5.69 -21.79 6.76
C ALA A 60 5.10 -22.19 5.40
N MET A 61 5.82 -21.90 4.31
CA MET A 61 5.50 -22.35 2.96
C MET A 61 5.55 -23.89 2.94
N GLY A 62 4.44 -24.52 3.33
CA GLY A 62 4.34 -25.97 3.48
C GLY A 62 3.43 -26.46 4.61
N GLY A 63 2.94 -25.58 5.49
CA GLY A 63 2.14 -26.01 6.65
C GLY A 63 0.63 -26.09 6.42
N ASP A 64 0.07 -25.28 5.51
CA ASP A 64 -1.39 -25.09 5.44
C ASP A 64 -1.91 -24.93 3.99
N LEU A 65 -1.14 -24.25 3.12
CA LEU A 65 -1.50 -24.10 1.70
C LEU A 65 -1.45 -25.40 0.88
N GLY A 66 -0.80 -26.46 1.40
CA GLY A 66 -0.73 -27.77 0.74
C GLY A 66 -1.79 -28.72 1.28
N ALA A 67 -1.84 -28.88 2.61
CA ALA A 67 -2.71 -29.86 3.25
C ALA A 67 -4.21 -29.51 3.16
N GLY A 68 -4.57 -28.23 3.31
CA GLY A 68 -5.97 -27.81 3.15
C GLY A 68 -6.40 -27.76 1.69
N LEU A 69 -5.48 -27.38 0.80
CA LEU A 69 -5.73 -27.22 -0.63
C LEU A 69 -5.80 -28.57 -1.34
N GLU A 70 -5.03 -29.58 -0.92
CA GLU A 70 -5.16 -30.96 -1.40
C GLU A 70 -6.51 -31.57 -1.02
N ALA A 71 -6.95 -31.38 0.22
CA ALA A 71 -8.28 -31.86 0.65
C ALA A 71 -9.41 -31.14 -0.09
N GLU A 72 -9.30 -29.83 -0.29
CA GLU A 72 -10.29 -29.04 -1.03
C GLU A 72 -10.28 -29.38 -2.54
N LEU A 73 -9.12 -29.67 -3.12
CA LEU A 73 -8.99 -30.17 -4.50
C LEU A 73 -9.57 -31.57 -4.66
N ASP A 74 -9.36 -32.48 -3.71
CA ASP A 74 -9.94 -33.83 -3.72
C ASP A 74 -11.47 -33.78 -3.60
N ASP A 75 -12.00 -32.92 -2.72
CA ASP A 75 -13.44 -32.70 -2.60
C ASP A 75 -14.03 -32.08 -3.89
N LEU A 76 -13.30 -31.17 -4.53
CA LEU A 76 -13.68 -30.54 -5.77
C LEU A 76 -13.61 -31.53 -6.96
N ALA A 77 -12.59 -32.38 -6.99
CA ALA A 77 -12.44 -33.48 -7.94
C ALA A 77 -13.57 -34.52 -7.77
N ALA A 78 -13.92 -34.85 -6.53
CA ALA A 78 -15.05 -35.72 -6.17
C ALA A 78 -16.41 -35.13 -6.57
N LEU A 79 -16.53 -33.79 -6.62
CA LEU A 79 -17.70 -33.08 -7.16
C LEU A 79 -17.81 -33.19 -8.70
N GLY A 80 -16.89 -33.94 -9.34
CA GLY A 80 -16.95 -34.28 -10.76
C GLY A 80 -16.30 -33.24 -11.67
N LEU A 81 -15.47 -32.33 -11.12
CA LEU A 81 -14.75 -31.35 -11.93
C LEU A 81 -13.63 -31.96 -12.77
N GLU A 82 -13.15 -33.17 -12.45
CA GLU A 82 -12.28 -33.95 -13.34
C GLU A 82 -13.00 -34.39 -14.63
N ALA A 83 -14.33 -34.51 -14.59
CA ALA A 83 -15.16 -34.78 -15.74
C ALA A 83 -15.64 -33.51 -16.46
N LEU A 84 -15.34 -32.31 -15.92
CA LEU A 84 -15.54 -31.06 -16.62
C LEU A 84 -14.44 -30.89 -17.66
N ASP A 85 -14.81 -31.01 -18.93
CA ASP A 85 -13.99 -30.58 -20.07
C ASP A 85 -13.73 -29.07 -19.92
N LEU A 86 -12.62 -28.71 -19.25
CA LEU A 86 -12.22 -27.32 -18.97
C LEU A 86 -12.28 -26.43 -20.23
N PRO A 87 -11.87 -26.89 -21.43
CA PRO A 87 -12.14 -26.20 -22.69
C PRO A 87 -13.62 -25.85 -22.93
N ALA A 88 -14.55 -26.75 -22.66
CA ALA A 88 -15.99 -26.52 -22.83
C ALA A 88 -16.56 -25.56 -21.77
N VAL A 89 -16.00 -25.55 -20.56
CA VAL A 89 -16.36 -24.60 -19.49
C VAL A 89 -15.86 -23.19 -19.84
N VAL A 90 -14.63 -23.07 -20.33
CA VAL A 90 -14.05 -21.80 -20.81
C VAL A 90 -14.82 -21.28 -22.04
N ALA A 91 -15.32 -22.17 -22.90
CA ALA A 91 -16.19 -21.79 -24.01
C ALA A 91 -17.57 -21.26 -23.58
N GLY A 92 -18.00 -21.57 -22.35
CA GLY A 92 -19.25 -21.08 -21.77
C GLY A 92 -19.11 -19.78 -20.96
N LEU A 93 -17.89 -19.29 -20.75
CA LEU A 93 -17.66 -17.99 -20.10
C LEU A 93 -17.94 -16.86 -21.11
N PRO A 94 -18.63 -15.78 -20.70
CA PRO A 94 -18.76 -14.60 -21.56
C PRO A 94 -17.37 -14.06 -21.89
N ALA A 95 -17.21 -13.53 -23.11
CA ALA A 95 -15.94 -12.94 -23.49
C ALA A 95 -15.61 -11.79 -22.54
N ILE A 96 -14.32 -11.58 -22.24
CA ILE A 96 -13.88 -10.46 -21.39
C ILE A 96 -14.43 -9.12 -21.91
N ASP A 97 -14.58 -9.00 -23.23
CA ASP A 97 -15.21 -7.85 -23.89
C ASP A 97 -16.68 -7.62 -23.47
N ASP A 98 -17.45 -8.67 -23.21
CA ASP A 98 -18.85 -8.58 -22.75
C ASP A 98 -18.94 -8.10 -21.30
N VAL A 99 -17.95 -8.44 -20.47
CA VAL A 99 -17.85 -7.99 -19.07
C VAL A 99 -17.43 -6.52 -18.99
N ILE A 100 -16.62 -6.07 -19.94
CA ILE A 100 -16.10 -4.70 -19.99
C ILE A 100 -17.02 -3.73 -20.75
N ALA A 101 -17.85 -4.23 -21.68
CA ALA A 101 -18.76 -3.40 -22.47
C ALA A 101 -19.68 -2.47 -21.64
N PRO A 102 -20.27 -2.89 -20.50
CA PRO A 102 -21.13 -2.03 -19.69
C PRO A 102 -20.40 -0.88 -18.99
N ILE A 103 -19.12 -1.07 -18.66
CA ILE A 103 -18.32 -0.07 -17.92
C ILE A 103 -17.52 0.87 -18.85
N LYS A 104 -17.42 0.53 -20.13
CA LYS A 104 -16.67 1.27 -21.14
C LYS A 104 -17.12 2.74 -21.30
N PRO A 105 -18.42 3.08 -21.36
CA PRO A 105 -18.87 4.47 -21.46
C PRO A 105 -18.46 5.31 -20.23
N GLY A 106 -18.47 4.72 -19.04
CA GLY A 106 -18.04 5.38 -17.81
C GLY A 106 -16.53 5.60 -17.77
N ALA A 107 -15.75 4.62 -18.23
CA ALA A 107 -14.30 4.72 -18.36
C ALA A 107 -13.89 5.80 -19.39
N ASP A 108 -14.59 5.86 -20.52
CA ASP A 108 -14.35 6.88 -21.56
C ASP A 108 -14.74 8.29 -21.07
N ALA A 109 -15.84 8.43 -20.33
CA ALA A 109 -16.23 9.69 -19.71
C ALA A 109 -15.22 10.17 -18.67
N LEU A 110 -14.71 9.27 -17.82
CA LEU A 110 -13.66 9.58 -16.85
C LEU A 110 -12.36 10.01 -17.55
N LYS A 111 -11.94 9.26 -18.59
CA LYS A 111 -10.77 9.60 -19.40
C LYS A 111 -10.91 10.97 -20.07
N SER A 112 -12.10 11.30 -20.58
CA SER A 112 -12.38 12.61 -21.17
C SER A 112 -12.34 13.74 -20.14
N ALA A 113 -12.90 13.52 -18.95
CA ALA A 113 -12.87 14.50 -17.86
C ALA A 113 -11.43 14.78 -17.40
N LEU A 114 -10.62 13.73 -17.23
CA LEU A 114 -9.21 13.85 -16.86
C LEU A 114 -8.36 14.50 -17.97
N GLY A 115 -8.62 14.17 -19.23
CA GLY A 115 -7.96 14.80 -20.39
C GLY A 115 -8.30 16.28 -20.53
N GLY A 116 -9.56 16.66 -20.30
CA GLY A 116 -10.00 18.06 -20.28
C GLY A 116 -9.37 18.85 -19.15
N LEU A 117 -9.24 18.25 -17.97
CA LEU A 117 -8.56 18.87 -16.82
C LEU A 117 -7.06 19.09 -17.10
N GLY A 118 -6.38 18.13 -17.71
CA GLY A 118 -4.98 18.28 -18.14
C GLY A 118 -4.77 19.40 -19.17
N GLY A 119 -5.75 19.61 -20.06
CA GLY A 119 -5.77 20.73 -21.01
C GLY A 119 -5.97 22.09 -20.34
N ILE A 120 -6.80 22.17 -19.30
CA ILE A 120 -7.07 23.42 -18.54
C ILE A 120 -5.89 23.78 -17.63
N LEU A 121 -5.18 22.78 -17.10
CA LEU A 121 -4.00 22.98 -16.26
C LEU A 121 -2.74 23.29 -17.07
N SER A 122 -2.70 22.99 -18.37
CA SER A 122 -1.55 23.28 -19.23
C SER A 122 -1.20 24.78 -19.33
N PRO A 123 -2.16 25.70 -19.53
CA PRO A 123 -1.91 27.14 -19.48
C PRO A 123 -1.42 27.62 -18.11
N ILE A 124 -1.98 27.10 -17.01
CA ILE A 124 -1.57 27.45 -15.65
C ILE A 124 -0.13 26.98 -15.40
N ASN A 125 0.22 25.76 -15.83
CA ASN A 125 1.58 25.26 -15.76
C ASN A 125 2.56 26.08 -16.62
N SER A 126 2.11 26.65 -17.75
CA SER A 126 2.94 27.56 -18.56
C SER A 126 3.16 28.94 -17.93
N LEU A 127 2.24 29.38 -17.07
CA LEU A 127 2.33 30.67 -16.35
C LEU A 127 3.12 30.57 -15.05
N PHE A 128 3.15 29.38 -14.41
CA PHE A 128 3.82 29.16 -13.12
C PHE A 128 5.04 28.23 -13.20
N GLY A 129 5.33 27.62 -14.36
CA GLY A 129 6.37 26.61 -14.53
C GLY A 129 7.36 26.86 -15.68
N GLY A 130 7.38 28.05 -16.27
CA GLY A 130 8.34 28.42 -17.32
C GLY A 130 9.52 29.24 -16.78
N SER A 131 10.69 28.59 -16.62
CA SER A 131 11.98 29.19 -17.00
C SER A 131 12.29 28.79 -18.43
#